data_AF-A0A931SLF5-F1
#
_entry.id   AF-A0A931SLF5-F1
#
_cell.length_a   1.000
_cell.length_b   1.000
_cell.length_c   1.000
_cell.angle_alpha   90.00
_cell.angle_beta   90.00
_cell.angle_gamma   90.00
#
_symmetry.space_group_name_H-M   'P 1'
#
loop_
_entity.id
_entity.type
_entity.pdbx_description
1 polymer ?
#
loop_
_entity_poly.entity_id
_entity_poly.type
_entity_poly.pdbx_seq_one_letter_code
_entity_poly.pdbx_strand_id
1 'polypeptide(L)'
;MRIGMRLVILSLALGAGAAAQITNPIPAPVEKRGLMVEIRDLVRLPETRGLLPADQDVNPAGWARVSYVRDLPDGRRFVNDSRGPLYLLDRENRPTVYTNVAAAFPFAIYSRLESGFIGFDFHPEFARNGLFYTVHGERAMGNPAKPHFIPPGFTPADVTHHNVITEWRATNPAANTFEGTRRELLRVAHVVNNLTHPFGHVEFNPTSKPGAPDYGLLY
;
A
#
# COMPACT_ATOMS: atom_id res chain seq x y z
N MET A 1 -21.17 -69.28 42.89
CA MET A 1 -19.86 -68.66 42.58
C MET A 1 -20.14 -67.30 41.94
N ARG A 2 -19.98 -66.20 42.68
CA ARG A 2 -20.35 -64.85 42.25
C ARG A 2 -19.18 -64.23 41.47
N ILE A 3 -19.37 -63.94 40.18
CA ILE A 3 -18.40 -63.20 39.37
C ILE A 3 -18.81 -61.73 39.43
N GLY A 4 -18.07 -60.94 40.21
CA GLY A 4 -18.28 -59.49 40.32
C GLY A 4 -17.73 -58.77 39.10
N MET A 5 -18.62 -58.14 38.34
CA MET A 5 -18.30 -57.29 37.19
C MET A 5 -17.67 -55.98 37.71
N ARG A 6 -16.38 -55.76 37.43
CA ARG A 6 -15.70 -54.49 37.73
C ARG A 6 -15.99 -53.49 36.61
N LEU A 7 -16.85 -52.52 36.90
CA LEU A 7 -17.07 -51.35 36.05
C LEU A 7 -15.90 -50.37 36.25
N VAL A 8 -15.07 -50.16 35.24
CA VAL A 8 -14.05 -49.12 35.23
C VAL A 8 -14.69 -47.87 34.64
N ILE A 9 -14.96 -46.86 35.48
CA ILE A 9 -15.43 -45.55 35.04
C ILE A 9 -14.19 -44.74 34.66
N LEU A 10 -13.98 -44.55 33.36
CA LEU A 10 -12.98 -43.64 32.83
C LEU A 10 -13.54 -42.22 32.93
N SER A 11 -13.08 -41.45 33.91
CA SER A 11 -13.44 -40.03 34.06
C SER A 11 -12.78 -39.22 32.94
N LEU A 12 -13.56 -38.81 31.93
CA LEU A 12 -13.16 -37.78 30.97
C LEU A 12 -13.05 -36.44 31.72
N ALA A 13 -11.83 -35.95 31.90
CA ALA A 13 -11.61 -34.56 32.26
C ALA A 13 -11.88 -33.70 31.02
N LEU A 14 -13.08 -33.10 30.96
CA LEU A 14 -13.37 -32.00 30.06
C LEU A 14 -12.52 -30.80 30.49
N GLY A 15 -11.37 -30.61 29.83
CA GLY A 15 -10.61 -29.38 29.94
C GLY A 15 -11.48 -28.23 29.44
N ALA A 16 -12.00 -27.42 30.36
CA ALA A 16 -12.63 -26.16 30.00
C ALA A 16 -11.56 -25.31 29.30
N GLY A 17 -11.71 -25.14 27.98
CA GLY A 17 -10.93 -24.15 27.25
C GLY A 17 -11.12 -22.81 27.94
N ALA A 18 -10.06 -22.29 28.54
CA ALA A 18 -10.07 -20.93 29.06
C ALA A 18 -10.30 -20.01 27.86
N ALA A 19 -11.55 -19.61 27.66
CA ALA A 19 -11.88 -18.48 26.82
C ALA A 19 -11.24 -17.27 27.51
N ALA A 20 -10.00 -16.93 27.12
CA ALA A 20 -9.40 -15.64 27.39
C ALA A 20 -10.13 -14.60 26.55
N GLN A 21 -11.43 -14.42 26.82
CA GLN A 21 -12.21 -13.36 26.23
C GLN A 21 -11.73 -12.08 26.89
N ILE A 22 -10.91 -11.34 26.15
CA ILE A 22 -10.41 -10.04 26.58
C ILE A 22 -11.65 -9.19 26.82
N THR A 23 -11.88 -8.82 28.09
CA THR A 23 -12.91 -7.84 28.48
C THR A 23 -12.74 -6.60 27.63
N ASN A 24 -13.85 -5.98 27.19
CA ASN A 24 -13.81 -4.75 26.39
C ASN A 24 -12.74 -3.79 26.94
N PRO A 25 -11.65 -3.50 26.18
CA PRO A 25 -10.53 -2.71 26.70
C PRO A 25 -10.90 -1.24 26.94
N ILE A 26 -12.04 -0.80 26.40
CA ILE A 26 -12.61 0.53 26.62
C ILE A 26 -14.05 0.32 27.11
N PRO A 27 -14.23 -0.10 28.38
CA PRO A 27 -15.55 -0.45 28.92
C PRO A 27 -16.43 0.79 29.11
N ALA A 28 -15.81 1.97 29.27
CA ALA A 28 -16.51 3.23 29.34
C ALA A 28 -17.02 3.65 27.94
N PRO A 29 -18.24 4.21 27.83
CA PRO A 29 -18.70 4.83 26.59
C PRO A 29 -17.74 5.93 26.12
N VAL A 30 -17.55 6.05 24.81
CA VAL A 30 -16.79 7.16 24.22
C VAL A 30 -17.58 8.45 24.40
N GLU A 31 -17.12 9.31 25.31
CA GLU A 31 -17.74 10.63 25.56
C GLU A 31 -17.34 11.64 24.47
N LYS A 32 -18.33 12.25 23.80
CA LYS A 32 -18.08 13.36 22.88
C LYS A 32 -17.61 14.59 23.67
N ARG A 33 -16.37 15.03 23.44
CA ARG A 33 -15.73 16.20 24.10
C ARG A 33 -15.92 17.52 23.33
N GLY A 34 -16.92 17.63 22.46
CA GLY A 34 -17.23 18.86 21.72
C GLY A 34 -16.36 19.16 20.50
N LEU A 35 -15.39 18.30 20.15
CA LEU A 35 -14.68 18.40 18.87
C LEU A 35 -15.65 18.14 17.71
N MET A 36 -15.75 19.10 16.79
CA MET A 36 -16.48 18.96 15.55
C MET A 36 -15.51 19.05 14.37
N VAL A 37 -15.69 18.17 13.40
CA VAL A 37 -14.94 18.17 12.14
C VAL A 37 -15.92 18.49 11.04
N GLU A 38 -15.58 19.47 10.20
CA GLU A 38 -16.31 19.77 8.97
C GLU A 38 -15.65 19.03 7.81
N ILE A 39 -16.44 18.33 7.00
CA ILE A 39 -15.98 17.73 5.75
C ILE A 39 -16.36 18.67 4.62
N ARG A 40 -15.37 19.02 3.78
CA ARG A 40 -15.57 19.82 2.57
C ARG A 40 -15.01 19.09 1.37
N ASP A 41 -15.75 19.15 0.26
CA ASP A 41 -15.24 18.71 -1.03
C ASP A 41 -14.13 19.66 -1.49
N LEU A 42 -12.96 19.09 -1.79
CA LEU A 42 -11.80 19.85 -2.24
C LEU A 42 -11.62 19.77 -3.76
N VAL A 43 -11.55 18.53 -4.28
CA VAL A 43 -11.29 18.24 -5.69
C VAL A 43 -11.91 16.90 -6.06
N ARG A 44 -12.35 16.80 -7.31
CA ARG A 44 -12.63 15.52 -7.96
C ARG A 44 -11.54 15.28 -9.00
N LEU A 45 -10.77 14.20 -8.84
CA LEU A 45 -9.75 13.83 -9.83
C LEU A 45 -10.39 13.53 -11.19
N PRO A 46 -9.61 13.56 -12.29
CA PRO A 46 -10.11 13.20 -13.62
C PRO A 46 -10.71 11.79 -13.66
N GLU A 47 -11.61 11.58 -14.59
CA GLU A 47 -12.27 10.30 -14.77
C GLU A 47 -11.32 9.28 -15.41
N THR A 48 -11.10 8.15 -14.73
CA THR A 48 -10.27 7.05 -15.25
C THR A 48 -11.05 5.74 -15.39
N ARG A 49 -12.39 5.81 -15.39
CA ARG A 49 -13.24 4.64 -15.64
C ARG A 49 -13.01 4.13 -17.06
N GLY A 50 -12.95 2.81 -17.24
CA GLY A 50 -12.67 2.20 -18.54
C GLY A 50 -11.25 2.42 -19.08
N LEU A 51 -10.32 2.99 -18.30
CA LEU A 51 -8.92 3.13 -18.71
C LEU A 51 -8.21 1.77 -18.90
N LEU A 52 -8.65 0.76 -18.15
CA LEU A 52 -8.15 -0.61 -18.22
C LEU A 52 -9.26 -1.54 -18.72
N PRO A 53 -8.91 -2.69 -19.35
CA PRO A 53 -9.88 -3.73 -19.68
C PRO A 53 -10.68 -4.17 -18.46
N ALA A 54 -11.98 -4.42 -18.64
CA ALA A 54 -12.90 -4.67 -17.53
C ALA A 54 -12.55 -5.91 -16.69
N ASP A 55 -11.89 -6.91 -17.28
CA ASP A 55 -11.38 -8.11 -16.63
C ASP A 55 -10.04 -7.90 -15.89
N GLN A 56 -9.41 -6.75 -16.08
CA GLN A 56 -8.12 -6.39 -15.49
C GLN A 56 -8.22 -5.29 -14.42
N ASP A 57 -9.38 -4.66 -14.27
CA ASP A 57 -9.66 -3.65 -13.25
C ASP A 57 -10.62 -4.22 -12.19
N VAL A 58 -10.34 -4.02 -10.91
CA VAL A 58 -11.26 -4.43 -9.84
C VAL A 58 -12.54 -3.59 -9.81
N ASN A 59 -12.51 -2.37 -10.33
CA ASN A 59 -13.68 -1.49 -10.34
C ASN A 59 -13.78 -0.71 -11.66
N PRO A 60 -14.05 -1.38 -12.80
CA PRO A 60 -14.03 -0.76 -14.12
C PRO A 60 -15.10 0.35 -14.30
N ALA A 61 -16.17 0.32 -13.49
CA ALA A 61 -17.23 1.32 -13.50
C ALA A 61 -16.95 2.53 -12.58
N GLY A 62 -15.97 2.43 -11.69
CA GLY A 62 -15.62 3.47 -10.73
C GLY A 62 -14.83 4.62 -11.34
N TRP A 63 -14.96 5.80 -10.75
CA TRP A 63 -14.11 6.97 -11.05
C TRP A 63 -12.65 6.70 -10.63
N ALA A 64 -11.79 7.72 -10.63
CA ALA A 64 -10.44 7.63 -10.09
C ALA A 64 -10.39 6.98 -8.70
N ARG A 65 -9.39 6.11 -8.49
CA ARG A 65 -9.22 5.34 -7.26
C ARG A 65 -8.11 5.98 -6.41
N VAL A 66 -8.48 6.93 -5.57
CA VAL A 66 -7.52 7.67 -4.72
C VAL A 66 -7.03 6.80 -3.57
N SER A 67 -5.72 6.82 -3.28
CA SER A 67 -5.14 6.14 -2.12
C SER A 67 -4.43 7.10 -1.17
N TYR A 68 -3.62 8.01 -1.70
CA TYR A 68 -2.78 8.93 -0.92
C TYR A 68 -2.82 10.35 -1.47
N VAL A 69 -2.73 11.30 -0.54
CA VAL A 69 -2.49 12.72 -0.79
C VAL A 69 -1.18 13.08 -0.09
N ARG A 70 -0.30 13.82 -0.77
CA ARG A 70 0.99 14.28 -0.26
C ARG A 70 1.19 15.76 -0.53
N ASP A 71 1.48 16.50 0.52
CA ASP A 71 1.83 17.91 0.44
C ASP A 71 3.34 18.07 0.54
N LEU A 72 3.92 18.80 -0.40
CA LEU A 72 5.31 19.22 -0.34
C LEU A 72 5.46 20.54 0.43
N PRO A 73 6.61 20.80 1.06
CA PRO A 73 6.89 22.08 1.73
C PRO A 73 6.81 23.31 0.82
N ASP A 74 6.91 23.14 -0.50
CA ASP A 74 6.77 24.21 -1.48
C ASP A 74 5.31 24.54 -1.84
N GLY A 75 4.34 23.88 -1.19
CA GLY A 75 2.91 24.10 -1.36
C GLY A 75 2.26 23.30 -2.48
N ARG A 76 3.02 22.44 -3.20
CA ARG A 76 2.43 21.51 -4.18
C ARG A 76 1.78 20.32 -3.48
N ARG A 77 0.61 19.91 -4.00
CA ARG A 77 -0.14 18.75 -3.52
C ARG A 77 -0.22 17.69 -4.60
N PHE A 78 0.10 16.45 -4.26
CA PHE A 78 0.06 15.31 -5.17
C PHE A 78 -0.95 14.28 -4.71
N VAL A 79 -1.62 13.64 -5.67
CA VAL A 79 -2.63 12.61 -5.42
C VAL A 79 -2.46 11.49 -6.44
N ASN A 80 -2.40 10.23 -5.99
CA ASN A 80 -2.38 9.10 -6.92
C ASN A 80 -3.79 8.64 -7.28
N ASP A 81 -3.90 8.08 -8.48
CA ASP A 81 -4.94 7.14 -8.85
C ASP A 81 -4.30 5.75 -8.94
N SER A 82 -4.89 4.74 -8.30
CA SER A 82 -4.40 3.35 -8.35
C SER A 82 -4.27 2.83 -9.78
N ARG A 83 -4.93 3.42 -10.78
CA ARG A 83 -4.73 3.05 -12.19
C ARG A 83 -3.42 3.56 -12.82
N GLY A 84 -2.64 4.38 -12.13
CA GLY A 84 -1.31 4.81 -12.58
C GLY A 84 -1.01 6.29 -12.50
N PRO A 85 -1.93 7.21 -12.85
CA PRO A 85 -1.63 8.63 -12.82
C PRO A 85 -1.26 9.13 -11.41
N LEU A 86 -0.17 9.88 -11.33
CA LEU A 86 0.14 10.76 -10.22
C LEU A 86 -0.23 12.18 -10.64
N TYR A 87 -1.22 12.77 -9.98
CA TYR A 87 -1.67 14.13 -10.27
C TYR A 87 -0.96 15.13 -9.37
N LEU A 88 -0.61 16.29 -9.93
CA LEU A 88 -0.29 17.52 -9.22
C LEU A 88 -1.55 18.40 -9.22
N LEU A 89 -1.95 18.85 -8.03
CA LEU A 89 -2.99 19.86 -7.87
C LEU A 89 -2.35 21.25 -7.82
N ASP A 90 -2.86 22.17 -8.63
CA ASP A 90 -2.48 23.57 -8.54
C ASP A 90 -3.10 24.28 -7.33
N ARG A 91 -2.87 25.60 -7.20
CA ARG A 91 -3.38 26.41 -6.08
C ARG A 91 -4.90 26.48 -6.01
N GLU A 92 -5.59 26.22 -7.12
CA GLU A 92 -7.05 26.15 -7.21
C GLU A 92 -7.57 24.70 -7.15
N ASN A 93 -6.72 23.75 -6.76
CA ASN A 93 -6.95 22.31 -6.74
C ASN A 93 -7.28 21.68 -8.10
N ARG A 94 -6.88 22.30 -9.22
CA ARG A 94 -7.08 21.69 -10.54
C ARG A 94 -6.01 20.62 -10.79
N PRO A 95 -6.41 19.38 -11.15
CA PRO A 95 -5.47 18.29 -11.35
C PRO A 95 -4.79 18.34 -12.73
N THR A 96 -3.48 18.18 -12.74
CA THR A 96 -2.67 17.91 -13.94
C THR A 96 -1.87 16.63 -13.72
N VAL A 97 -1.61 15.85 -14.78
CA VAL A 97 -0.81 14.63 -14.65
C VAL A 97 0.66 15.03 -14.50
N TYR A 98 1.26 14.71 -13.34
CA TYR A 98 2.70 14.83 -13.12
C TYR A 98 3.45 13.69 -13.82
N THR A 99 2.98 12.45 -13.65
CA THR A 99 3.48 11.27 -14.38
C THR A 99 2.42 10.16 -14.43
N ASN A 100 2.55 9.23 -15.39
CA ASN A 100 1.78 7.99 -15.39
C ASN A 100 2.68 6.82 -14.94
N VAL A 101 2.57 6.43 -13.68
CA VAL A 101 3.38 5.37 -13.07
C VAL A 101 3.11 4.01 -13.73
N ALA A 102 1.87 3.74 -14.16
CA ALA A 102 1.49 2.48 -14.79
C ALA A 102 2.29 2.18 -16.07
N ALA A 103 2.67 3.23 -16.81
CA ALA A 103 3.43 3.08 -18.06
C ALA A 103 4.80 2.40 -17.86
N ALA A 104 5.33 2.42 -16.63
CA ALA A 104 6.63 1.81 -16.33
C ALA A 104 6.56 0.33 -15.94
N PHE A 105 5.38 -0.21 -15.66
CA PHE A 105 5.21 -1.51 -15.00
C PHE A 105 4.21 -2.42 -15.74
N PRO A 106 4.63 -3.10 -16.82
CA PRO A 106 3.74 -3.91 -17.64
C PRO A 106 3.17 -5.15 -16.91
N PHE A 107 3.77 -5.55 -15.79
CA PHE A 107 3.31 -6.67 -14.97
C PHE A 107 2.44 -6.24 -13.78
N ALA A 108 2.17 -4.94 -13.63
CA ALA A 108 1.36 -4.42 -12.55
C ALA A 108 -0.05 -5.00 -12.57
N ILE A 109 -0.59 -5.25 -11.38
CA ILE A 109 -1.93 -5.82 -11.19
C ILE A 109 -2.88 -4.70 -10.82
N TYR A 110 -4.06 -4.68 -11.45
CA TYR A 110 -5.11 -3.70 -11.15
C TYR A 110 -6.44 -4.35 -10.77
N SER A 111 -6.52 -5.68 -10.85
CA SER A 111 -7.72 -6.50 -10.65
C SER A 111 -8.02 -6.83 -9.19
N ARG A 112 -7.36 -6.15 -8.24
CA ARG A 112 -7.61 -6.24 -6.79
C ARG A 112 -7.79 -4.86 -6.15
N LEU A 113 -8.52 -4.81 -5.05
CA LEU A 113 -8.79 -3.56 -4.30
C LEU A 113 -7.49 -2.87 -3.85
N GLU A 114 -6.51 -3.68 -3.43
CA GLU A 114 -5.23 -3.26 -2.86
C GLU A 114 -4.11 -3.21 -3.91
N SER A 115 -4.45 -3.13 -5.20
CA SER A 115 -3.48 -3.24 -6.30
C SER A 115 -3.47 -2.00 -7.21
N GLY A 116 -2.43 -1.91 -8.03
CA GLY A 116 -2.16 -0.84 -8.96
C GLY A 116 -0.99 0.01 -8.49
N PHE A 117 -1.09 1.32 -8.68
CA PHE A 117 -0.22 2.28 -8.00
C PHE A 117 -0.70 2.46 -6.55
N ILE A 118 -0.16 1.65 -5.64
CA ILE A 118 -0.70 1.45 -4.28
C ILE A 118 -0.38 2.63 -3.37
N GLY A 119 0.90 2.97 -3.24
CA GLY A 119 1.38 3.99 -2.32
C GLY A 119 2.54 4.79 -2.89
N PHE A 120 2.74 6.00 -2.37
CA PHE A 120 3.90 6.81 -2.70
C PHE A 120 4.26 7.78 -1.58
N ASP A 121 5.52 8.21 -1.59
CA ASP A 121 5.98 9.33 -0.80
C ASP A 121 7.17 10.05 -1.45
N PHE A 122 7.39 11.29 -1.05
CA PHE A 122 8.52 12.09 -1.48
C PHE A 122 9.62 12.03 -0.42
N HIS A 123 10.88 11.99 -0.86
CA HIS A 123 11.98 12.19 0.07
C HIS A 123 11.82 13.56 0.77
N PRO A 124 12.18 13.71 2.06
CA PRO A 124 12.11 15.00 2.78
C PRO A 124 12.90 16.13 2.10
N GLU A 125 13.83 15.77 1.23
CA GLU A 125 14.65 16.67 0.42
C GLU A 125 14.32 16.64 -1.07
N PHE A 126 13.09 16.25 -1.45
CA PHE A 126 12.69 16.14 -2.86
C PHE A 126 13.03 17.40 -3.68
N ALA A 127 12.81 18.60 -3.12
CA ALA A 127 13.15 19.86 -3.77
C ALA A 127 14.65 19.99 -4.13
N ARG A 128 15.54 19.26 -3.45
CA ARG A 128 16.98 19.24 -3.71
C ARG A 128 17.43 18.02 -4.50
N ASN A 129 16.87 16.84 -4.22
CA ASN A 129 17.39 15.57 -4.73
C ASN A 129 16.50 14.90 -5.80
N GLY A 130 15.25 15.35 -5.95
CA GLY A 130 14.28 14.83 -6.92
C GLY A 130 13.74 13.44 -6.60
N LEU A 131 13.95 12.91 -5.40
CA LEU A 131 13.60 11.53 -5.06
C LEU A 131 12.16 11.38 -4.57
N PHE A 132 11.41 10.48 -5.20
CA PHE A 132 10.14 9.97 -4.69
C PHE A 132 10.05 8.46 -4.90
N TYR A 133 9.16 7.81 -4.16
CA TYR A 133 9.09 6.35 -4.08
C TYR A 133 7.67 5.91 -4.34
N THR A 134 7.52 4.80 -5.06
CA THR A 134 6.22 4.21 -5.37
C THR A 134 6.18 2.74 -5.00
N VAL A 135 4.99 2.28 -4.62
CA VAL A 135 4.70 0.89 -4.30
C VAL A 135 3.68 0.34 -5.27
N HIS A 136 3.93 -0.86 -5.79
CA HIS A 136 2.98 -1.61 -6.60
C HIS A 136 3.19 -3.11 -6.46
N GLY A 137 2.19 -3.88 -6.89
CA GLY A 137 2.25 -5.33 -6.99
C GLY A 137 2.33 -5.78 -8.45
N GLU A 138 3.18 -6.76 -8.75
CA GLU A 138 3.33 -7.34 -10.09
C GLU A 138 3.02 -8.84 -10.11
N ARG A 139 2.56 -9.35 -11.25
CA ARG A 139 2.46 -10.80 -11.50
C ARG A 139 3.87 -11.40 -11.59
N ALA A 140 4.07 -12.59 -11.01
CA ALA A 140 5.31 -13.33 -11.18
C ALA A 140 5.33 -14.14 -12.50
N MET A 141 4.17 -14.65 -12.92
CA MET A 141 4.06 -15.41 -14.18
C MET A 141 4.47 -14.54 -15.38
N GLY A 142 5.47 -14.99 -16.14
CA GLY A 142 6.00 -14.29 -17.32
C GLY A 142 6.88 -13.07 -16.99
N ASN A 143 7.08 -12.76 -15.70
CA ASN A 143 7.93 -11.66 -15.27
C ASN A 143 9.37 -12.16 -15.05
N PRO A 144 10.37 -11.69 -15.82
CA PRO A 144 11.74 -12.19 -15.72
C PRO A 144 12.49 -11.65 -14.49
N ALA A 145 11.92 -10.69 -13.76
CA ALA A 145 12.57 -10.07 -12.61
C ALA A 145 12.71 -11.07 -11.44
N LYS A 146 13.86 -11.03 -10.77
CA LYS A 146 14.17 -11.90 -9.63
C LYS A 146 13.92 -11.16 -8.31
N PRO A 147 13.15 -11.71 -7.37
CA PRO A 147 13.00 -11.12 -6.04
C PRO A 147 14.33 -11.05 -5.28
N HIS A 148 14.52 -9.97 -4.52
CA HIS A 148 15.63 -9.85 -3.56
C HIS A 148 15.43 -10.77 -2.36
N PHE A 149 14.18 -11.08 -2.03
CA PHE A 149 13.83 -11.95 -0.91
C PHE A 149 12.66 -12.87 -1.27
N ILE A 150 12.80 -14.14 -0.91
CA ILE A 150 11.73 -15.14 -0.93
C ILE A 150 11.52 -15.58 0.52
N PRO A 151 10.27 -15.58 1.03
CA PRO A 151 9.99 -15.99 2.39
C PRO A 151 10.51 -17.41 2.69
N PRO A 152 11.01 -17.69 3.91
CA PRO A 152 11.49 -19.01 4.29
C PRO A 152 10.43 -20.10 4.06
N GLY A 153 10.86 -21.25 3.54
CA GLY A 153 9.98 -22.37 3.22
C GLY A 153 9.39 -22.35 1.80
N PHE A 154 9.68 -21.30 1.02
CA PHE A 154 9.27 -21.20 -0.38
C PHE A 154 10.47 -21.10 -1.33
N THR A 155 10.23 -21.46 -2.58
CA THR A 155 11.18 -21.41 -3.68
C THR A 155 10.69 -20.45 -4.77
N PRO A 156 11.53 -20.10 -5.76
CA PRO A 156 11.07 -19.33 -6.92
C PRO A 156 9.86 -19.94 -7.65
N ALA A 157 9.68 -21.27 -7.59
CA ALA A 157 8.56 -21.94 -8.23
C ALA A 157 7.21 -21.68 -7.54
N ASP A 158 7.23 -21.31 -6.26
CA ASP A 158 6.03 -21.02 -5.47
C ASP A 158 5.58 -19.56 -5.61
N VAL A 159 6.41 -18.70 -6.22
CA VAL A 159 6.16 -17.25 -6.28
C VAL A 159 5.04 -16.94 -7.27
N THR A 160 3.96 -16.38 -6.73
CA THR A 160 2.78 -15.99 -7.50
C THR A 160 2.79 -14.51 -7.90
N HIS A 161 3.35 -13.66 -7.03
CA HIS A 161 3.30 -12.21 -7.15
C HIS A 161 4.59 -11.59 -6.60
N HIS A 162 4.85 -10.33 -6.93
CA HIS A 162 5.95 -9.52 -6.40
C HIS A 162 5.40 -8.25 -5.76
N ASN A 163 5.88 -7.89 -4.58
CA ASN A 163 5.76 -6.52 -4.06
C ASN A 163 6.99 -5.73 -4.48
N VAL A 164 6.81 -4.52 -5.01
CA VAL A 164 7.89 -3.72 -5.58
C VAL A 164 7.88 -2.31 -4.99
N ILE A 165 9.05 -1.84 -4.54
CA ILE A 165 9.32 -0.44 -4.21
C ILE A 165 10.29 0.10 -5.26
N THR A 166 9.89 1.20 -5.92
CA THR A 166 10.69 1.87 -6.94
C THR A 166 11.06 3.28 -6.47
N GLU A 167 12.34 3.62 -6.54
CA GLU A 167 12.82 5.00 -6.40
C GLU A 167 12.81 5.68 -7.78
N TRP A 168 12.24 6.87 -7.83
CA TRP A 168 12.20 7.73 -8.99
C TRP A 168 13.03 8.98 -8.70
N ARG A 169 13.78 9.45 -9.70
CA ARG A 169 14.59 10.66 -9.60
C ARG A 169 14.18 11.63 -10.69
N ALA A 170 13.51 12.72 -10.31
CA ALA A 170 13.22 13.83 -11.20
C ALA A 170 14.51 14.57 -11.58
N THR A 171 14.69 14.89 -12.87
CA THR A 171 15.81 15.73 -13.34
C THR A 171 15.65 17.17 -12.86
N ASN A 172 14.42 17.68 -12.84
CA ASN A 172 14.06 18.98 -12.31
C ASN A 172 12.92 18.85 -11.28
N PRO A 173 13.20 18.81 -9.97
CA PRO A 173 12.17 18.62 -8.94
C PRO A 173 11.17 19.78 -8.86
N ALA A 174 11.51 20.97 -9.39
CA ALA A 174 10.61 22.12 -9.44
C ALA A 174 9.64 22.09 -10.62
N ALA A 175 9.81 21.16 -11.57
CA ALA A 175 8.90 21.02 -12.70
C ALA A 175 7.53 20.48 -12.25
N ASN A 176 6.48 20.88 -12.97
CA ASN A 176 5.11 20.40 -12.76
C ASN A 176 4.80 19.11 -13.53
N THR A 177 5.77 18.59 -14.28
CA THR A 177 5.73 17.32 -14.99
C THR A 177 7.01 16.56 -14.71
N PHE A 178 6.90 15.24 -14.60
CA PHE A 178 8.05 14.38 -14.37
C PHE A 178 8.85 14.18 -15.66
N GLU A 179 10.15 14.44 -15.56
CA GLU A 179 11.17 13.88 -16.41
C GLU A 179 12.25 13.33 -15.50
N GLY A 180 12.80 12.15 -15.78
CA GLY A 180 13.66 11.50 -14.82
C GLY A 180 14.01 10.06 -15.12
N THR A 181 14.67 9.46 -14.14
CA THR A 181 15.00 8.05 -14.13
C THR A 181 14.27 7.34 -13.00
N ARG A 182 14.33 6.01 -13.01
CA ARG A 182 13.84 5.18 -11.91
C ARG A 182 14.79 4.02 -11.70
N ARG A 183 14.83 3.50 -10.49
CA ARG A 183 15.47 2.23 -10.14
C ARG A 183 14.62 1.45 -9.16
N GLU A 184 14.59 0.15 -9.31
CA GLU A 184 14.00 -0.74 -8.32
C GLU A 184 14.86 -0.72 -7.05
N LEU A 185 14.23 -0.51 -5.90
CA LEU A 185 14.90 -0.61 -4.60
C LEU A 185 14.70 -1.97 -3.96
N LEU A 186 13.45 -2.45 -4.00
CA LEU A 186 13.07 -3.66 -3.31
C LEU A 186 12.04 -4.43 -4.12
N ARG A 187 12.30 -5.72 -4.32
CA ARG A 187 11.34 -6.68 -4.85
C ARG A 187 11.27 -7.87 -3.92
N VAL A 188 10.09 -8.13 -3.35
CA VAL A 188 9.86 -9.25 -2.43
C VAL A 188 8.83 -10.20 -3.04
N ALA A 189 9.13 -11.49 -2.99
CA ALA A 189 8.18 -12.51 -3.41
C ALA A 189 6.95 -12.53 -2.50
N HIS A 190 5.79 -12.70 -3.11
CA HIS A 190 4.51 -12.80 -2.43
C HIS A 190 3.81 -14.09 -2.90
N VAL A 191 3.62 -15.02 -1.97
CA VAL A 191 3.14 -16.39 -2.23
C VAL A 191 1.71 -16.53 -1.71
N VAL A 192 0.74 -16.21 -2.57
CA VAL A 192 -0.70 -16.18 -2.27
C VAL A 192 -1.49 -16.49 -3.54
N ASN A 193 -2.63 -17.18 -3.41
CA ASN A 193 -3.48 -17.51 -4.57
C ASN A 193 -3.97 -16.26 -5.32
N ASN A 194 -4.25 -15.19 -4.58
CA ASN A 194 -4.68 -13.90 -5.10
C ASN A 194 -3.83 -12.82 -4.44
N LEU A 195 -3.40 -11.79 -5.18
CA LEU A 195 -2.72 -10.64 -4.57
C LEU A 195 -3.64 -9.97 -3.53
N THR A 196 -3.30 -10.15 -2.25
CA THR A 196 -3.98 -9.59 -1.07
C THR A 196 -2.94 -9.25 -0.04
N HIS A 197 -3.13 -8.16 0.70
CA HIS A 197 -2.22 -7.57 1.67
C HIS A 197 -0.80 -7.34 1.10
N PRO A 198 -0.65 -6.70 -0.08
CA PRO A 198 0.67 -6.35 -0.61
C PRO A 198 1.35 -5.27 0.25
N PHE A 199 2.58 -4.89 -0.12
CA PHE A 199 3.15 -3.64 0.37
C PHE A 199 2.17 -2.49 0.08
N GLY A 200 2.04 -1.60 1.06
CA GLY A 200 1.05 -0.53 1.04
C GLY A 200 1.71 0.83 1.19
N HIS A 201 1.56 1.40 2.38
CA HIS A 201 2.13 2.67 2.74
C HIS A 201 3.66 2.61 2.72
N VAL A 202 4.28 3.62 2.09
CA VAL A 202 5.67 3.99 2.35
C VAL A 202 5.70 5.42 2.90
N GLU A 203 6.58 5.67 3.87
CA GLU A 203 6.65 6.97 4.54
C GLU A 203 8.06 7.28 5.06
N PHE A 204 8.39 8.57 5.14
CA PHE A 204 9.52 9.08 5.92
C PHE A 204 9.05 9.65 7.23
N ASN A 205 9.80 9.48 8.33
CA ASN A 205 9.43 10.10 9.61
C ASN A 205 9.28 11.63 9.45
N PRO A 206 8.05 12.19 9.53
CA PRO A 206 7.81 13.61 9.25
C PRO A 206 8.32 14.53 10.37
N THR A 207 8.70 13.96 11.51
CA THR A 207 9.24 14.69 12.67
C THR A 207 10.77 14.70 12.72
N SER A 208 11.43 13.88 11.89
CA SER A 208 12.88 13.80 11.83
C SER A 208 13.48 15.02 11.11
N LYS A 209 14.68 15.43 11.51
CA LYS A 209 15.37 16.62 11.00
C LYS A 209 16.72 16.27 10.37
N PRO A 210 17.23 17.07 9.41
CA PRO A 210 18.57 16.84 8.84
C PRO A 210 19.63 16.60 9.91
N GLY A 211 20.39 15.52 9.75
CA GLY A 211 21.43 15.08 10.69
C GLY A 211 20.95 14.15 11.82
N ALA A 212 19.64 13.97 12.02
CA ALA A 212 19.13 12.96 12.95
C ALA A 212 19.31 11.55 12.34
N PRO A 213 19.54 10.50 13.18
CA PRO A 213 19.74 9.13 12.69
C PRO A 213 18.59 8.59 11.83
N ASP A 214 17.38 9.09 12.07
CA ASP A 214 16.15 8.66 11.40
C ASP A 214 15.79 9.50 10.17
N TYR A 215 16.60 10.50 9.84
CA TYR A 215 16.29 11.41 8.74
C TYR A 215 16.59 10.77 7.38
N GLY A 216 15.59 10.75 6.50
CA GLY A 216 15.73 10.18 5.16
C GLY A 216 15.69 8.65 5.12
N LEU A 217 15.27 7.99 6.21
CA LEU A 217 14.97 6.55 6.20
C LEU A 217 13.54 6.34 5.69
N LEU A 218 13.41 5.48 4.67
CA LEU A 218 12.13 5.07 4.10
C LEU A 218 11.59 3.86 4.88
N TYR A 219 10.35 3.94 5.34
CA TYR A 219 9.61 2.90 6.05
C TYR A 219 8.47 2.33 5.20
#